data_AF-A0A967I8M9-F1
#
_entry.id   AF-A0A967I8M9-F1
#
_cell.length_a   1.000
_cell.length_b   1.000
_cell.length_c   1.000
_cell.angle_alpha   90.00
_cell.angle_beta   90.00
_cell.angle_gamma   90.00
#
_symmetry.space_group_name_H-M   'P 1'
#
loop_
_entity.id
_entity.type
_entity.pdbx_description
1 polymer ?
#
loop_
_entity_poly.entity_id
_entity_poly.type
_entity_poly.pdbx_seq_one_letter_code
_entity_poly.pdbx_strand_id
1 'polypeptide(L)' 'MVPETNSTSRAQVKWSVTMDTGEGAADGVIMNINNNGAFIRCHKPLRLSETCT' A
#
# COMPACT_ATOMS: atom_id res chain seq x y z
N MET A 1 9.62 -27.67 -16.24
CA MET A 1 9.65 -26.19 -16.26
C MET A 1 8.41 -25.73 -15.51
N VAL A 2 8.56 -25.32 -14.25
CA VAL A 2 7.45 -24.69 -13.51
C VAL A 2 7.29 -23.29 -14.10
N PRO A 3 6.09 -22.84 -14.52
CA PRO A 3 5.95 -21.47 -14.96
C PRO A 3 6.27 -20.59 -13.76
N GLU A 4 7.26 -19.71 -13.89
CA GLU A 4 7.47 -18.65 -12.91
C GLU A 4 6.18 -17.83 -12.90
N THR A 5 5.35 -18.04 -11.89
CA THR A 5 4.18 -17.20 -11.66
C THR A 5 4.73 -15.84 -11.28
N ASN A 6 4.88 -14.95 -12.25
CA ASN A 6 5.10 -13.54 -12.03
C ASN A 6 3.86 -13.00 -11.29
N SER A 7 3.83 -13.18 -9.96
CA SER A 7 2.69 -12.89 -9.10
C SER A 7 2.58 -11.39 -8.83
N THR A 8 2.51 -10.61 -9.91
CA THR A 8 2.20 -9.18 -9.91
C THR A 8 0.70 -8.93 -9.91
N SER A 9 -0.12 -9.99 -10.02
CA SER A 9 -1.57 -9.89 -9.85
C SER A 9 -1.89 -9.33 -8.46
N ARG A 10 -2.66 -8.25 -8.43
CA ARG A 10 -3.08 -7.53 -7.22
C ARG A 10 -4.60 -7.57 -7.15
N ALA A 11 -5.13 -7.99 -6.01
CA ALA A 11 -6.56 -7.95 -5.74
C ALA A 11 -7.00 -6.50 -5.62
N GLN A 12 -8.06 -6.11 -6.32
CA GLN A 12 -8.64 -4.77 -6.23
C GLN A 12 -9.52 -4.69 -4.98
N VAL A 13 -9.26 -3.70 -4.12
CA VAL A 13 -9.97 -3.50 -2.85
C VAL A 13 -10.26 -2.01 -2.63
N LYS A 14 -11.11 -1.69 -1.66
CA LYS A 14 -11.36 -0.33 -1.20
C LYS A 14 -11.54 -0.35 0.32
N TRP A 15 -10.42 -0.38 1.02
CA TRP A 15 -10.40 -0.43 2.48
C TRP A 15 -9.77 0.82 3.04
N SER A 16 -10.46 1.47 3.96
CA SER A 16 -9.91 2.58 4.74
C SER A 16 -8.79 2.07 5.64
N VAL A 17 -7.72 2.84 5.76
CA VAL A 17 -6.55 2.51 6.57
C VAL A 17 -6.04 3.77 7.28
N THR A 18 -5.60 3.59 8.51
CA THR A 18 -4.77 4.56 9.25
C THR A 18 -3.40 3.92 9.44
N MET A 19 -2.35 4.65 9.10
CA MET A 19 -0.96 4.20 9.10
C MET A 19 -0.17 5.05 10.10
N ASP A 20 0.68 4.44 10.91
CA ASP A 20 1.64 5.19 11.70
C ASP A 20 2.87 5.53 10.84
N THR A 21 3.22 6.80 10.76
CA THR A 21 4.41 7.30 10.07
C THR A 21 5.35 7.95 11.07
N GLY A 22 6.57 8.28 10.64
CA GLY A 22 7.54 9.00 11.48
C GLY A 22 7.08 10.39 11.97
N GLU A 23 6.08 11.00 11.34
CA GLU A 23 5.50 12.30 11.76
C GLU A 23 4.15 12.15 12.48
N GLY A 24 3.58 10.95 12.53
CA GLY A 24 2.30 10.65 13.19
C GLY A 24 1.36 9.82 12.32
N ALA A 25 0.10 9.74 12.72
CA ALA A 25 -0.89 8.95 11.99
C ALA A 25 -1.26 9.61 10.64
N ALA A 26 -1.38 8.80 9.60
CA ALA A 26 -1.80 9.18 8.25
C ALA A 26 -2.95 8.29 7.75
N ASP A 27 -4.00 8.92 7.22
CA ASP A 27 -5.17 8.20 6.67
C ASP A 27 -5.06 7.99 5.15
N GLY A 28 -5.61 6.88 4.68
CA GLY A 28 -5.70 6.58 3.25
C GLY A 28 -6.68 5.47 2.92
N VAL A 29 -6.63 5.04 1.65
CA VAL A 29 -7.42 3.92 1.12
C VAL A 29 -6.49 2.95 0.40
N ILE A 30 -6.52 1.67 0.80
CA ILE A 30 -5.88 0.60 0.05
C ILE A 30 -6.69 0.39 -1.22
N MET A 31 -6.04 0.57 -2.38
CA MET A 31 -6.66 0.39 -3.69
C MET A 31 -6.46 -1.02 -4.23
N ASN A 32 -5.32 -1.62 -3.90
CA ASN A 32 -5.01 -3.00 -4.26
C ASN A 32 -3.93 -3.60 -3.35
N ILE A 33 -3.89 -4.93 -3.27
CA ILE A 33 -2.97 -5.67 -2.39
C ILE A 33 -2.56 -7.02 -3.00
N ASN A 34 -1.36 -7.46 -2.70
CA ASN A 34 -0.90 -8.84 -2.88
C ASN A 34 0.12 -9.21 -1.78
N ASN A 35 0.71 -10.39 -1.88
CA ASN A 35 1.69 -10.87 -0.90
C ASN A 35 2.98 -10.02 -0.84
N ASN A 36 3.22 -9.15 -1.82
CA ASN A 36 4.37 -8.24 -1.84
C ASN A 36 4.03 -6.87 -1.25
N GLY A 37 2.76 -6.59 -0.95
CA GLY A 37 2.33 -5.37 -0.28
C GLY A 37 1.10 -4.70 -0.88
N ALA A 38 0.76 -3.54 -0.33
CA ALA A 38 -0.43 -2.77 -0.66
C ALA A 38 -0.07 -1.46 -1.37
N PHE A 39 -0.93 -1.02 -2.31
CA PHE A 39 -0.88 0.34 -2.83
C PHE A 39 -1.92 1.20 -2.13
N ILE A 40 -1.46 2.26 -1.46
CA ILE A 40 -2.30 3.10 -0.60
C ILE A 40 -2.38 4.49 -1.21
N ARG A 41 -3.61 4.97 -1.42
CA ARG A 41 -3.87 6.37 -1.76
C ARG A 41 -4.03 7.17 -0.47
N CYS A 42 -3.03 7.95 -0.12
CA CYS A 42 -3.07 8.82 1.05
C CYS A 42 -4.04 9.99 0.83
N HIS A 43 -4.77 10.40 1.86
CA HIS A 43 -5.66 11.56 1.78
C HIS A 43 -4.89 12.89 1.72
N LYS A 44 -3.72 12.94 2.37
CA LYS A 44 -2.76 14.04 2.26
C LYS A 44 -1.50 13.52 1.55
N PRO A 45 -0.83 14.34 0.71
CA PRO A 45 0.40 13.91 0.06
C PRO A 45 1.45 13.59 1.10
N LEU A 46 2.10 12.43 0.97
CA LEU A 46 3.32 12.13 1.69
C LEU A 46 4.47 12.95 1.08
N ARG A 47 5.40 13.40 1.91
CA ARG A 47 6.67 13.98 1.44
C ARG A 47 7.53 12.86 0.84
N LEU A 48 8.35 13.21 -0.15
CA LEU A 48 9.10 12.26 -1.00
C LEU A 48 10.01 11.26 -0.22
N SER A 49 10.26 11.50 1.07
CA SER A 49 11.12 10.71 1.95
C SER A 49 10.37 9.94 3.04
N GLU A 50 9.04 9.93 3.05
CA GLU A 50 8.27 9.23 4.08
C GLU A 50 8.11 7.74 3.76
N THR A 51 8.55 6.89 4.69
CA THR A 51 8.36 5.44 4.64
C THR A 51 7.52 5.04 5.86
N CYS A 52 6.45 4.28 5.67
CA CYS A 52 5.71 3.67 6.78
C CYS A 52 6.52 2.43 7.24
N THR A 53 6.96 2.43 8.49
CA THR A 53 7.68 1.30 9.12
C THR A 53 6.77 0.47 9.99
#